data_AF-A0A931Q2M7-F1
#
_entry.id   AF-A0A931Q2M7-F1
#
_cell.length_a   1.000
_cell.length_b   1.000
_cell.length_c   1.000
_cell.angle_alpha   90.00
_cell.angle_beta   90.00
_cell.angle_gamma   90.00
#
_symmetry.space_group_name_H-M   'P 1'
#
loop_
_entity.id
_entity.type
_entity.pdbx_description
1 polymer ?
#
loop_
_entity_poly.entity_id
_entity_poly.type
_entity_poly.pdbx_seq_one_letter_code
_entity_poly.pdbx_strand_id
1 'polypeptide(L)' 'MSVIVVLLLASISVATLFLAAFIWSVKRGQFDDNYSPPRRILFDDTPPE' A
#
# COMPACT_ATOMS: atom_id res chain seq x y z
N MET A 1 1.31 -26.59 -25.04
CA MET A 1 0.19 -25.65 -25.23
C MET A 1 -0.60 -25.40 -23.94
N SER A 2 -1.03 -26.43 -23.19
CA SER A 2 -1.77 -26.25 -21.92
C SER A 2 -1.01 -25.40 -20.87
N VAL A 3 0.29 -25.62 -20.71
CA VAL A 3 1.14 -24.88 -19.73
C VAL A 3 1.11 -23.36 -19.95
N ILE A 4 1.07 -22.91 -21.21
CA ILE A 4 1.04 -21.47 -21.54
C ILE A 4 -0.25 -20.83 -21.01
N VAL A 5 -1.39 -21.52 -21.12
CA VAL A 5 -2.67 -21.03 -20.61
C VAL A 5 -2.66 -20.93 -19.08
N VAL A 6 -2.08 -21.92 -18.40
CA VAL A 6 -1.93 -21.90 -16.93
C VAL A 6 -1.03 -20.75 -16.49
N LEU A 7 0.11 -20.54 -17.17
CA LEU A 7 1.03 -19.45 -16.85
C LEU A 7 0.41 -18.07 -17.12
N LEU A 8 -0.43 -17.95 -18.14
CA LEU A 8 -1.15 -16.71 -18.45
C LEU A 8 -2.16 -16.36 -17.34
N LEU A 9 -2.94 -17.34 -16.88
CA LEU A 9 -3.88 -17.11 -15.77
C LEU A 9 -3.15 -16.80 -14.47
N ALA A 10 -2.04 -17.48 -14.19
CA ALA A 10 -1.21 -17.21 -13.03
C ALA A 10 -0.64 -15.78 -13.05
N SER A 11 -0.11 -15.32 -14.18
CA SER A 11 0.47 -13.98 -14.29
C SER A 11 -0.58 -12.88 -14.14
N ILE A 12 -1.76 -13.04 -14.77
CA ILE A 12 -2.88 -12.10 -14.62
C ILE A 12 -3.35 -12.08 -13.16
N SER A 13 -3.50 -13.24 -12.52
CA SER A 13 -3.93 -13.33 -11.13
C SER A 13 -2.98 -12.61 -10.18
N VAL A 14 -1.66 -12.81 -10.35
CA VAL A 14 -0.63 -12.11 -9.57
C VAL A 14 -0.71 -10.60 -9.82
N ALA A 15 -0.78 -10.17 -11.08
CA ALA A 15 -0.87 -8.75 -11.42
C ALA A 15 -2.12 -8.08 -10.80
N THR A 16 -3.29 -8.72 -10.89
CA THR A 16 -4.53 -8.22 -10.31
C THR A 16 -4.46 -8.17 -8.78
N LEU A 17 -3.91 -9.19 -8.13
CA LEU A 17 -3.71 -9.20 -6.67
C LEU A 17 -2.84 -8.04 -6.22
N PHE A 18 -1.69 -7.83 -6.87
CA PHE A 18 -0.80 -6.72 -6.54
C PHE A 18 -1.45 -5.36 -6.77
N LEU A 19 -2.18 -5.19 -7.88
CA LEU A 19 -2.89 -3.95 -8.16
C LEU A 19 -3.98 -3.67 -7.12
N ALA A 20 -4.76 -4.68 -6.73
CA ALA A 20 -5.81 -4.54 -5.72
C ALA A 20 -5.21 -4.18 -4.35
N ALA A 21 -4.14 -4.86 -3.95
CA ALA A 21 -3.42 -4.55 -2.71
C ALA A 21 -2.85 -3.13 -2.71
N PHE A 22 -2.27 -2.69 -3.85
CA PHE A 22 -1.75 -1.34 -4.01
C PHE A 22 -2.85 -0.28 -3.86
N ILE A 23 -3.98 -0.44 -4.56
CA ILE A 23 -5.11 0.49 -4.46
C ILE A 23 -5.65 0.54 -3.01
N TRP A 24 -5.73 -0.61 -2.33
CA TRP A 24 -6.16 -0.67 -0.93
C TRP A 24 -5.19 0.05 0.01
N SER A 25 -3.88 -0.12 -0.16
CA SER A 25 -2.84 0.55 0.63
C SER A 25 -2.88 2.07 0.47
N VAL A 26 -3.01 2.56 -0.78
CA VAL A 26 -3.16 4.00 -1.06
C VAL A 26 -4.45 4.55 -0.44
N LYS A 27 -5.57 3.84 -0.58
CA LYS A 27 -6.85 4.27 0.04
C LYS A 27 -6.81 4.28 1.57
N ARG A 28 -5.94 3.49 2.20
CA ARG A 28 -5.77 3.48 3.65
C ARG A 28 -4.84 4.59 4.17
N GLY A 29 -4.32 5.46 3.29
CA GLY A 29 -3.45 6.55 3.69
C GLY A 29 -2.11 6.08 4.27
N GLN A 30 -1.65 4.87 3.91
CA GLN A 30 -0.36 4.35 4.41
C GLN A 30 0.81 5.27 4.02
N PHE A 31 0.68 6.02 2.92
CA PHE A 31 1.67 6.99 2.45
C PHE A 31 1.43 8.41 2.96
N ASP A 32 0.39 8.63 3.77
CA ASP A 32 0.06 9.95 4.30
C ASP A 32 0.87 10.30 5.56
N ASP A 33 1.63 9.33 6.12
CA ASP A 33 2.59 9.56 7.21
C ASP A 33 3.84 10.30 6.69
N ASN A 34 3.63 11.56 6.30
CA ASN A 34 4.64 12.48 5.79
C ASN A 34 5.49 13.10 6.92
N TYR A 35 5.15 12.81 8.18
CA TYR A 35 5.83 13.33 9.37
C TYR A 35 6.70 12.24 9.98
N SER A 36 8.00 12.50 10.05
CA SER A 36 8.94 11.56 10.65
C SER A 36 8.58 11.31 12.13
N PRO A 37 8.75 10.07 12.64
CA PRO A 37 8.44 9.71 14.01
C PRO A 37 9.01 10.67 15.09
N PRO A 38 10.24 11.23 14.93
CA PRO A 38 10.78 12.16 15.92
C PRO A 38 9.99 13.46 16.06
N ARG A 39 9.40 14.00 14.97
CA ARG A 39 8.57 15.21 15.07
C ARG A 39 7.24 14.92 15.74
N ARG A 40 6.64 13.77 15.44
CA ARG A 40 5.38 13.32 16.04
C ARG A 40 5.50 13.19 17.56
N ILE A 41 6.57 12.54 18.03
CA ILE A 41 6.80 12.30 19.47
C ILE A 41 7.15 13.59 20.23
N LEU A 42 7.76 14.59 19.56
CA LEU A 42 8.18 15.83 20.21
C LEU A 42 7.13 16.94 20.20
N PHE A 43 6.20 16.94 19.24
CA PHE A 43 5.30 18.08 18.98
C PHE A 43 3.80 17.73 18.93
N ASP A 44 3.39 16.46 18.94
CA ASP A 44 1.96 16.10 18.94
C ASP A 44 1.29 16.25 20.32
N ASP A 45 2.07 16.30 21.42
CA ASP A 45 1.54 16.43 22.79
C ASP A 45 1.33 17.90 23.24
N THR A 46 1.62 18.88 22.38
CA THR A 46 1.39 20.30 22.69
C THR A 46 -0.04 20.72 22.33
N PRO A 47 -0.87 21.20 23.31
CA PRO A 47 -2.20 21.71 23.02
C PRO A 47 -2.13 22.95 22.11
N PRO A 48 -3.11 23.17 21.22
CA PRO A 48 -3.17 24.42 20.46
C PRO A 48 -3.46 25.59 21.41
N GLU A 49 -2.70 26.68 21.28
CA GLU A 49 -3.05 27.99 21.86
C GLU A 49 -4.22 28.64 21.12
#